data_AF-Q8GB54-F1
#
_entry.id   AF-Q8GB54-F1
#
_cell.length_a   1.000
_cell.length_b   1.000
_cell.length_c   1.000
_cell.angle_alpha   90.00
_cell.angle_beta   90.00
_cell.angle_gamma   90.00
#
_symmetry.space_group_name_H-M   'P 1'
#
loop_
_entity.id
_entity.type
_entity.pdbx_description
1 polymer ?
#
loop_
_entity_poly.entity_id
_entity_poly.type
_entity_poly.pdbx_seq_one_letter_code
_entity_poly.pdbx_strand_id
1 'polypeptide(L)'
;MKKNTLSAILMTLFLFISCNNSGKGGDSASTNPTDESAKGPNLTEISKKITDSNAFVLAVKEVETLVSSIDELANKAIGQKIQNNGLTAEQNQNGSLLAGAYAISTLIKQKLDGLKGLEGLNKEITEAKKCSQDFINKLKGGHAELGLAAATDANAKAAILKTNGDKTKGADEFEKLSESVKSLLKAAQEALTNSVEELKSPVVAESPKKP
;
A
#
# COMPACT_ATOMS: atom_id res chain seq x y z
N MET A 1 11.86 10.11 -9.59
CA MET A 1 11.24 9.68 -10.87
C MET A 1 10.26 10.76 -11.31
N LYS A 2 10.41 11.26 -12.54
CA LYS A 2 9.75 12.49 -13.04
C LYS A 2 8.24 12.29 -13.14
N LYS A 3 7.45 13.27 -12.68
CA LYS A 3 5.97 13.33 -12.77
C LYS A 3 5.44 13.31 -14.23
N ASN A 4 6.35 13.38 -15.20
CA ASN A 4 6.05 13.55 -16.62
C ASN A 4 5.86 12.22 -17.35
N THR A 5 6.27 11.08 -16.79
CA THR A 5 6.10 9.76 -17.44
C THR A 5 4.67 9.24 -17.33
N LEU A 6 3.97 9.46 -16.21
CA LEU A 6 2.58 9.03 -16.06
C LEU A 6 1.63 9.80 -17.00
N SER A 7 1.84 11.12 -17.12
CA SER A 7 1.03 11.98 -18.02
C SER A 7 1.31 11.70 -19.50
N ALA A 8 2.56 11.38 -19.86
CA ALA A 8 2.91 10.98 -21.22
C ALA A 8 2.27 9.64 -21.60
N ILE A 9 2.27 8.65 -20.70
CA ILE A 9 1.62 7.34 -20.89
C ILE A 9 0.09 7.49 -21.02
N LEU A 10 -0.52 8.40 -20.26
CA LEU A 10 -1.96 8.67 -20.33
C LEU A 10 -2.37 9.37 -21.65
N MET A 11 -1.52 10.26 -22.18
CA MET A 11 -1.76 10.97 -23.45
C MET A 11 -1.62 10.05 -24.67
N THR A 12 -0.64 9.13 -24.68
CA THR A 12 -0.52 8.16 -25.79
C THR A 12 -1.68 7.17 -25.83
N LEU A 13 -2.30 6.84 -24.69
CA LEU A 13 -3.44 5.92 -24.63
C LEU A 13 -4.68 6.45 -25.40
N PHE A 14 -4.90 7.76 -25.47
CA PHE A 14 -6.03 8.37 -26.21
C PHE A 14 -5.88 8.31 -27.73
N LEU A 15 -4.63 8.30 -28.24
CA LEU A 15 -4.36 8.24 -29.69
C LEU A 15 -4.64 6.85 -30.27
N PHE A 16 -4.42 5.76 -29.52
CA PHE A 16 -4.66 4.40 -30.00
C PHE A 16 -6.14 4.00 -30.02
N ILE A 17 -6.97 4.55 -29.11
CA ILE A 17 -8.42 4.25 -29.08
C ILE A 17 -9.15 4.90 -30.28
N SER A 18 -8.64 6.01 -30.81
CA SER A 18 -9.25 6.73 -31.93
C SER A 18 -9.10 6.01 -33.29
N CYS A 19 -8.19 5.05 -33.41
CA CYS A 19 -7.99 4.28 -34.64
C CYS A 19 -8.84 3.00 -34.74
N ASN A 20 -9.53 2.58 -33.67
CA ASN A 20 -10.29 1.32 -33.66
C ASN A 20 -11.80 1.48 -33.89
N ASN A 21 -12.28 2.67 -34.32
CA ASN A 21 -13.70 2.93 -34.61
C ASN A 21 -14.03 3.05 -36.11
N SER A 22 -13.12 2.69 -37.02
CA SER A 22 -13.38 2.71 -38.46
C SER A 22 -13.48 1.29 -39.02
N GLY A 23 -14.71 0.81 -39.25
CA GLY A 23 -14.91 -0.41 -40.04
C GLY A 23 -16.22 -1.17 -39.81
N LYS A 24 -17.38 -0.51 -39.95
CA LYS A 24 -18.63 -1.22 -40.27
C LYS A 24 -19.16 -0.71 -41.62
N GLY A 25 -18.53 -1.17 -42.69
CA GLY A 25 -19.04 -1.14 -44.06
C GLY A 25 -19.60 -2.52 -44.41
N GLY A 26 -20.77 -2.55 -45.04
CA GLY A 26 -21.65 -3.71 -45.16
C GLY A 26 -21.22 -4.84 -46.10
N ASP A 27 -22.08 -5.87 -46.05
CA ASP A 27 -22.24 -7.04 -46.92
C ASP A 27 -21.00 -7.83 -47.37
N SER A 28 -20.90 -9.07 -46.88
CA SER A 28 -20.87 -10.28 -47.71
C SER A 28 -20.85 -11.53 -46.82
N ALA A 29 -21.72 -12.48 -47.14
CA ALA A 29 -21.81 -13.79 -46.50
C ALA A 29 -20.45 -14.53 -46.57
N SER A 30 -19.94 -14.93 -45.40
CA SER A 30 -18.95 -15.99 -45.27
C SER A 30 -19.09 -16.60 -43.88
N THR A 31 -19.83 -17.70 -43.79
CA THR A 31 -19.82 -18.61 -42.64
C THR A 31 -18.49 -19.37 -42.63
N ASN A 32 -17.41 -18.70 -42.27
CA ASN A 32 -16.24 -19.37 -41.71
C ASN A 32 -16.41 -19.36 -40.20
N PRO A 33 -16.07 -20.44 -39.47
CA PRO A 33 -15.95 -20.34 -38.03
C PRO A 33 -14.90 -19.25 -37.80
N THR A 34 -15.34 -18.12 -37.25
CA THR A 34 -14.44 -17.04 -36.87
C THR A 34 -13.40 -17.66 -35.96
N ASP A 35 -12.20 -17.79 -36.51
CA ASP A 35 -11.01 -18.23 -35.81
C ASP A 35 -10.94 -17.49 -34.48
N GLU A 36 -11.22 -18.19 -33.37
CA GLU A 36 -11.22 -17.59 -32.03
C GLU A 36 -9.83 -17.02 -31.67
N SER A 37 -8.80 -17.37 -32.45
CA SER A 37 -7.44 -16.83 -32.41
C SER A 37 -7.34 -15.33 -32.80
N ALA A 38 -8.36 -14.74 -33.43
CA ALA A 38 -8.36 -13.35 -33.87
C ALA A 38 -8.93 -12.35 -32.83
N LYS A 39 -9.35 -12.80 -31.64
CA LYS A 39 -9.78 -11.87 -30.58
C LYS A 39 -8.55 -11.21 -29.98
N GLY A 40 -8.46 -9.88 -30.09
CA GLY A 40 -7.54 -9.07 -29.29
C GLY A 40 -7.83 -9.19 -27.79
N PRO A 41 -6.97 -8.64 -26.92
CA PRO A 41 -7.06 -8.77 -25.46
C PRO A 41 -8.48 -8.47 -24.93
N ASN A 42 -8.95 -9.25 -23.96
CA ASN A 42 -10.26 -9.04 -23.35
C ASN A 42 -10.28 -7.75 -22.51
N LEU A 43 -10.58 -6.62 -23.15
CA LEU A 43 -10.52 -5.30 -22.54
C LEU A 43 -11.44 -5.14 -21.33
N THR A 44 -12.59 -5.82 -21.31
CA THR A 44 -13.52 -5.80 -20.17
C THR A 44 -12.89 -6.43 -18.93
N GLU A 45 -12.22 -7.56 -19.10
CA GLU A 45 -11.54 -8.24 -18.00
C GLU A 45 -10.30 -7.47 -17.55
N ILE A 46 -9.47 -7.01 -18.49
CA ILE A 46 -8.25 -6.26 -18.17
C ILE A 46 -8.57 -4.94 -17.48
N SER A 47 -9.57 -4.19 -17.96
CA SER A 47 -9.99 -2.94 -17.31
C SER A 47 -10.49 -3.16 -15.88
N LYS A 48 -11.17 -4.29 -15.62
CA LYS A 48 -11.55 -4.71 -14.27
C LYS A 48 -10.32 -5.02 -13.41
N LYS A 49 -9.36 -5.82 -13.90
CA LYS A 49 -8.11 -6.12 -13.18
C LYS A 49 -7.32 -4.86 -12.82
N ILE A 50 -7.21 -3.91 -13.75
CA ILE A 50 -6.56 -2.62 -13.53
C ILE A 50 -7.30 -1.83 -12.45
N THR A 51 -8.63 -1.76 -12.52
CA THR A 51 -9.45 -1.05 -11.54
C THR A 51 -9.29 -1.62 -10.13
N ASP A 52 -9.38 -2.94 -10.00
CA ASP A 52 -9.26 -3.64 -8.73
C ASP A 52 -7.84 -3.50 -8.15
N SER A 53 -6.80 -3.66 -8.98
CA SER A 53 -5.39 -3.48 -8.57
C SER A 53 -5.08 -2.04 -8.17
N ASN A 54 -5.61 -1.06 -8.90
CA ASN A 54 -5.42 0.35 -8.58
C ASN A 54 -6.11 0.74 -7.26
N ALA A 55 -7.34 0.26 -7.04
CA ALA A 55 -8.02 0.46 -5.76
C ALA A 55 -7.24 -0.15 -4.59
N PHE A 56 -6.66 -1.35 -4.80
CA PHE A 56 -5.81 -1.99 -3.79
C PHE A 56 -4.54 -1.18 -3.50
N VAL A 57 -3.83 -0.70 -4.53
CA VAL A 57 -2.65 0.18 -4.36
C VAL A 57 -2.98 1.42 -3.53
N LEU A 58 -4.11 2.08 -3.82
CA LEU A 58 -4.54 3.26 -3.07
C LEU A 58 -4.79 2.95 -1.60
N ALA A 59 -5.45 1.82 -1.30
CA ALA A 59 -5.70 1.39 0.08
C ALA A 59 -4.40 1.10 0.84
N VAL A 60 -3.43 0.42 0.21
CA VAL A 60 -2.12 0.16 0.84
C VAL A 60 -1.31 1.45 1.02
N LYS A 61 -1.43 2.42 0.10
CA LYS A 61 -0.77 3.73 0.20
C LYS A 61 -1.29 4.54 1.40
N GLU A 62 -2.58 4.44 1.70
CA GLU A 62 -3.16 5.03 2.92
C GLU A 62 -2.48 4.45 4.17
N VAL A 63 -2.32 3.13 4.23
CA VAL A 63 -1.63 2.46 5.35
C VAL A 63 -0.17 2.89 5.48
N GLU A 64 0.58 2.94 4.38
CA GLU A 64 1.97 3.41 4.37
C GLU A 64 2.09 4.87 4.85
N THR A 65 1.12 5.72 4.50
CA THR A 65 1.07 7.11 4.98
C THR A 65 0.83 7.17 6.49
N LEU A 66 -0.05 6.33 7.04
CA LEU A 66 -0.26 6.23 8.49
C LEU A 66 1.00 5.75 9.21
N VAL A 67 1.69 4.74 8.68
CA VAL A 67 2.99 4.29 9.22
C VAL A 67 4.00 5.46 9.24
N SER A 68 4.09 6.20 8.12
CA SER A 68 4.98 7.36 8.00
C SER A 68 4.62 8.49 8.97
N SER A 69 3.33 8.64 9.32
CA SER A 69 2.91 9.64 10.32
C SER A 69 3.46 9.32 11.72
N ILE A 70 3.58 8.03 12.09
CA ILE A 70 4.24 7.63 13.34
C ILE A 70 5.75 7.94 13.28
N ASP A 71 6.40 7.75 12.12
CA ASP A 71 7.80 8.16 11.95
C ASP A 71 7.97 9.66 12.16
N GLU A 72 7.06 10.51 11.65
CA GLU A 72 7.14 11.95 11.85
C GLU A 72 6.99 12.31 13.34
N LEU A 73 6.04 11.67 14.05
CA LEU A 73 5.90 11.82 15.49
C LEU A 73 7.19 11.43 16.23
N ALA A 74 7.77 10.28 15.90
CA ALA A 74 8.99 9.78 16.53
C ALA A 74 10.21 10.68 16.27
N ASN A 75 10.36 11.18 15.04
CA ASN A 75 11.51 11.98 14.64
C ASN A 75 11.42 13.45 15.06
N LYS A 76 10.21 13.99 15.25
CA LYS A 76 10.02 15.43 15.48
C LYS A 76 9.46 15.79 16.84
N ALA A 77 8.64 14.94 17.46
CA ALA A 77 7.81 15.34 18.59
C ALA A 77 8.22 14.72 19.93
N ILE A 78 9.07 13.69 19.95
CA ILE A 78 9.56 13.11 21.21
C ILE A 78 10.41 14.14 21.97
N GLY A 79 10.05 14.38 23.23
CA GLY A 79 10.75 15.29 24.12
C GLY A 79 10.55 16.76 23.73
N GLN A 80 9.42 17.09 23.10
CA GLN A 80 9.18 18.40 22.52
C GLN A 80 7.82 18.99 22.93
N LYS A 81 7.74 20.32 22.94
CA LYS A 81 6.50 21.10 23.06
C LYS A 81 6.43 22.20 22.02
N ILE A 82 5.24 22.75 21.80
CA ILE A 82 5.04 23.91 20.94
C ILE A 82 5.40 25.19 21.70
N GLN A 83 6.09 26.10 21.01
CA GLN A 83 6.35 27.48 21.37
C GLN A 83 6.11 28.39 20.15
N ASN A 84 6.25 29.70 20.33
CA ASN A 84 6.01 30.70 19.27
C ASN A 84 6.73 30.40 17.95
N ASN A 85 7.93 29.81 18.01
CA ASN A 85 8.78 29.55 16.84
C ASN A 85 8.82 28.06 16.45
N GLY A 86 7.82 27.27 16.86
CA GLY A 86 7.73 25.84 16.56
C GLY A 86 8.06 24.94 17.75
N LEU A 87 8.69 23.80 17.48
CA LEU A 87 8.99 22.80 18.50
C LEU A 87 10.26 23.14 19.29
N THR A 88 10.19 23.06 20.61
CA THR A 88 11.34 23.19 21.53
C THR A 88 11.36 22.03 22.53
N ALA A 89 12.45 21.87 23.27
CA ALA A 89 12.62 20.79 24.23
C ALA A 89 11.61 20.85 25.39
N GLU A 90 11.03 19.70 25.70
CA GLU A 90 10.21 19.37 26.87
C GLU A 90 10.41 17.88 27.15
N GLN A 91 11.47 17.57 27.88
CA GLN A 91 11.92 16.20 28.05
C GLN A 91 10.95 15.39 28.92
N ASN A 92 10.82 14.10 28.60
CA ASN A 92 10.16 13.10 29.42
C ASN A 92 8.66 13.37 29.68
N GLN A 93 7.95 13.96 28.72
CA GLN A 93 6.51 14.18 28.79
C GLN A 93 5.78 13.57 27.57
N ASN A 94 6.15 12.33 27.23
CA ASN A 94 5.74 11.70 25.96
C ASN A 94 4.47 10.84 26.07
N GLY A 95 3.81 10.77 27.22
CA GLY A 95 2.70 9.83 27.44
C GLY A 95 1.54 10.01 26.44
N SER A 96 1.12 11.27 26.22
CA SER A 96 0.06 11.59 25.26
C SER A 96 0.48 11.38 23.81
N LEU A 97 1.75 11.68 23.48
CA LEU A 97 2.34 11.40 22.16
C LEU A 97 2.28 9.90 21.84
N LEU A 98 2.69 9.06 22.81
CA LEU A 98 2.67 7.61 22.67
C LEU A 98 1.24 7.05 22.58
N ALA A 99 0.30 7.62 23.33
CA ALA A 99 -1.12 7.29 23.17
C ALA A 99 -1.63 7.61 21.76
N GLY A 100 -1.19 8.73 21.17
CA GLY A 100 -1.47 9.08 19.78
C GLY A 100 -0.88 8.09 18.78
N ALA A 101 0.40 7.71 18.95
CA ALA A 101 1.04 6.69 18.11
C ALA A 101 0.34 5.32 18.23
N TYR A 102 -0.11 4.95 19.42
CA TYR A 102 -0.91 3.74 19.65
C TYR A 102 -2.27 3.82 18.93
N ALA A 103 -2.97 4.96 18.98
CA ALA A 103 -4.22 5.12 18.25
C ALA A 103 -4.01 4.94 16.73
N ILE A 104 -2.95 5.52 16.17
CA ILE A 104 -2.61 5.36 14.75
C ILE A 104 -2.26 3.90 14.43
N SER A 105 -1.54 3.19 15.31
CA SER A 105 -1.21 1.78 15.09
C SER A 105 -2.45 0.89 15.07
N THR A 106 -3.44 1.16 15.93
CA THR A 106 -4.74 0.47 15.87
C THR A 106 -5.51 0.76 14.58
N LEU A 107 -5.45 2.00 14.08
CA LEU A 107 -6.05 2.38 12.80
C LEU A 107 -5.35 1.66 11.62
N ILE A 108 -4.02 1.56 11.64
CA ILE A 108 -3.25 0.79 10.65
C ILE A 108 -3.75 -0.65 10.60
N LYS A 109 -3.89 -1.31 11.75
CA LYS A 109 -4.42 -2.68 11.81
C LYS A 109 -5.83 -2.75 11.24
N GLN A 110 -6.72 -1.84 11.63
CA GLN A 110 -8.10 -1.81 11.10
C GLN A 110 -8.13 -1.67 9.57
N LYS A 111 -7.28 -0.82 9.00
CA LYS A 111 -7.16 -0.62 7.55
C LYS A 111 -6.61 -1.87 6.85
N LEU A 112 -5.58 -2.50 7.41
CA LEU A 112 -5.05 -3.77 6.91
C LEU A 112 -6.12 -4.87 6.95
N ASP A 113 -6.87 -4.98 8.05
CA ASP A 113 -7.99 -5.93 8.20
C ASP A 113 -9.08 -5.71 7.16
N GLY A 114 -9.37 -4.46 6.82
CA GLY A 114 -10.35 -4.06 5.81
C GLY A 114 -9.88 -4.20 4.36
N LEU A 115 -8.62 -4.58 4.09
CA LEU A 115 -8.17 -4.82 2.72
C LEU A 115 -8.95 -5.97 2.09
N LYS A 116 -9.67 -5.67 1.01
CA LYS A 116 -10.19 -6.70 0.10
C LYS A 116 -8.97 -7.33 -0.56
N GLY A 117 -8.74 -8.62 -0.31
CA GLY A 117 -7.57 -9.32 -0.83
C GLY A 117 -7.43 -9.14 -2.35
N LEU A 118 -6.20 -9.03 -2.82
CA LEU A 118 -5.86 -9.08 -4.25
C LEU A 118 -5.22 -10.44 -4.52
N GLU A 119 -5.58 -11.06 -5.64
CA GLU A 119 -5.06 -12.38 -6.00
C GLU A 119 -3.52 -12.39 -5.99
N GLY A 120 -2.94 -13.42 -5.37
CA GLY A 120 -1.49 -13.56 -5.22
C GLY A 120 -0.84 -12.77 -4.08
N LEU A 121 -1.56 -11.86 -3.39
CA LEU A 121 -0.98 -10.99 -2.33
C LEU A 121 -1.34 -11.40 -0.90
N ASN A 122 -1.97 -12.55 -0.71
CA ASN A 122 -2.44 -13.01 0.61
C ASN A 122 -1.31 -13.14 1.64
N LYS A 123 -0.09 -13.49 1.19
CA LYS A 123 1.06 -13.65 2.07
C LYS A 123 1.50 -12.31 2.64
N GLU A 124 1.67 -11.31 1.79
CA GLU A 124 2.10 -9.95 2.15
C GLU A 124 1.06 -9.28 3.04
N ILE A 125 -0.23 -9.45 2.74
CA ILE A 125 -1.33 -8.95 3.58
C ILE A 125 -1.26 -9.59 4.98
N THR A 126 -1.08 -10.91 5.05
CA THR A 126 -1.01 -11.64 6.32
C THR A 126 0.17 -11.19 7.17
N GLU A 127 1.34 -11.02 6.55
CA GLU A 127 2.54 -10.55 7.24
C GLU A 127 2.34 -9.12 7.79
N ALA A 128 1.84 -8.19 6.97
CA ALA A 128 1.58 -6.83 7.42
C ALA A 128 0.57 -6.78 8.58
N LYS A 129 -0.50 -7.58 8.51
CA LYS A 129 -1.48 -7.72 9.61
C LYS A 129 -0.81 -8.23 10.88
N LYS A 130 -0.01 -9.30 10.77
CA LYS A 130 0.73 -9.87 11.90
C LYS A 130 1.67 -8.85 12.53
N CYS A 131 2.51 -8.17 11.74
CA CYS A 131 3.41 -7.13 12.25
C CYS A 131 2.64 -5.98 12.92
N SER A 132 1.47 -5.58 12.39
CA SER A 132 0.65 -4.53 13.01
C SER A 132 0.12 -4.95 14.38
N GLN A 133 -0.30 -6.21 14.51
CA GLN A 133 -0.75 -6.78 15.77
C GLN A 133 0.40 -6.94 16.77
N ASP A 134 1.56 -7.40 16.31
CA ASP A 134 2.77 -7.55 17.13
C ASP A 134 3.20 -6.20 17.71
N PHE A 135 3.21 -5.14 16.89
CA PHE A 135 3.51 -3.77 17.34
C PHE A 135 2.52 -3.25 18.39
N ILE A 136 1.22 -3.37 18.15
CA ILE A 136 0.17 -3.00 19.11
C ILE A 136 0.35 -3.75 20.43
N ASN A 137 0.60 -5.06 20.36
CA ASN A 137 0.79 -5.91 21.53
C ASN A 137 2.03 -5.48 22.32
N LYS A 138 3.12 -5.11 21.63
CA LYS A 138 4.34 -4.69 22.29
C LYS A 138 4.15 -3.36 23.04
N LEU A 139 3.52 -2.37 22.41
CA LEU A 139 3.18 -1.10 23.07
C LEU A 139 2.26 -1.33 24.28
N LYS A 140 1.23 -2.18 24.12
CA LYS A 140 0.31 -2.53 25.20
C LYS A 140 1.02 -3.25 26.35
N GLY A 141 1.95 -4.16 26.06
CA GLY A 141 2.76 -4.84 27.06
C GLY A 141 3.69 -3.90 27.83
N GLY A 142 4.18 -2.83 27.18
CA GLY A 142 5.01 -1.80 27.78
C GLY A 142 4.25 -0.73 28.58
N HIS A 143 2.95 -0.89 28.85
CA HIS A 143 2.09 0.17 29.42
C HIS A 143 2.60 0.74 30.76
N ALA A 144 3.32 -0.04 31.57
CA ALA A 144 3.85 0.43 32.85
C ALA A 144 4.85 1.58 32.69
N GLU A 145 5.56 1.64 31.57
CA GLU A 145 6.57 2.66 31.27
C GLU A 145 6.09 3.63 30.18
N LEU A 146 5.32 3.13 29.21
CA LEU A 146 4.83 3.91 28.06
C LEU A 146 3.52 4.64 28.34
N GLY A 147 2.72 4.16 29.30
CA GLY A 147 1.42 4.72 29.66
C GLY A 147 1.48 5.82 30.72
N LEU A 148 2.68 6.19 31.17
CA LEU A 148 2.87 7.29 32.11
C LEU A 148 2.75 8.63 31.38
N ALA A 149 2.15 9.63 32.03
CA ALA A 149 2.16 11.00 31.50
C ALA A 149 3.60 11.47 31.24
N ALA A 150 4.48 11.22 32.21
CA ALA A 150 5.90 11.52 32.16
C ALA A 150 6.75 10.37 31.54
N ALA A 151 6.25 9.72 30.48
CA ALA A 151 7.04 8.71 29.76
C ALA A 151 8.34 9.34 29.21
N THR A 152 9.48 8.71 29.52
CA THR A 152 10.81 9.26 29.20
C THR A 152 11.07 9.29 27.70
N ASP A 153 11.97 10.17 27.26
CA ASP A 153 12.38 10.24 25.85
C ASP A 153 13.02 8.93 25.39
N ALA A 154 13.80 8.29 26.28
CA ALA A 154 14.42 6.99 26.01
C ALA A 154 13.37 5.90 25.77
N ASN A 155 12.35 5.83 26.64
CA ASN A 155 11.27 4.85 26.50
C ASN A 155 10.43 5.11 25.24
N ALA A 156 10.14 6.38 24.94
CA ALA A 156 9.42 6.76 23.73
C ALA A 156 10.20 6.39 22.46
N LYS A 157 11.52 6.66 22.42
CA LYS A 157 12.38 6.26 21.30
C LYS A 157 12.44 4.75 21.14
N ALA A 158 12.57 4.00 22.23
CA ALA A 158 12.57 2.53 22.19
C ALA A 158 11.23 1.92 21.75
N ALA A 159 10.15 2.71 21.79
CA ALA A 159 8.82 2.29 21.37
C ALA A 159 8.51 2.62 19.91
N ILE A 160 8.87 3.80 19.40
CA ILE A 160 8.41 4.28 18.08
C ILE A 160 9.50 4.83 17.14
N LEU A 161 10.76 4.95 17.58
CA LEU A 161 11.84 5.44 16.72
C LEU A 161 12.64 4.26 16.13
N LYS A 162 12.38 3.91 14.87
CA LYS A 162 13.03 2.77 14.18
C LYS A 162 14.55 2.85 14.14
N THR A 163 15.14 4.04 14.21
CA THR A 163 16.59 4.24 14.20
C THR A 163 17.22 4.26 15.60
N ASN A 164 16.43 4.06 16.66
CA ASN A 164 16.97 4.04 18.02
C ASN A 164 17.83 2.79 18.26
N GLY A 165 18.86 2.93 19.10
CA GLY A 165 19.75 1.80 19.44
C GLY A 165 19.05 0.75 20.30
N ASP A 166 18.27 1.18 21.30
CA ASP A 166 17.37 0.30 22.04
C ASP A 166 16.00 0.28 21.35
N LYS A 167 15.51 -0.92 20.98
CA LYS A 167 14.23 -1.10 20.31
C LYS A 167 13.28 -2.03 21.08
N THR A 168 13.59 -2.30 22.34
CA THR A 168 12.96 -3.36 23.14
C THR A 168 11.51 -3.09 23.51
N LYS A 169 10.98 -1.88 23.28
CA LYS A 169 9.63 -1.45 23.70
C LYS A 169 8.64 -1.26 22.55
N GLY A 170 9.03 -1.58 21.32
CA GLY A 170 8.14 -1.52 20.16
C GLY A 170 8.80 -1.08 18.87
N ALA A 171 9.96 -0.42 18.92
CA ALA A 171 10.58 0.14 17.71
C ALA A 171 11.03 -0.96 16.73
N ASP A 172 11.35 -2.17 17.22
CA ASP A 172 11.68 -3.34 16.39
C ASP A 172 10.43 -3.86 15.66
N GLU A 173 9.31 -4.00 16.37
CA GLU A 173 8.03 -4.38 15.76
C GLU A 173 7.50 -3.29 14.81
N PHE A 174 7.75 -2.01 15.11
CA PHE A 174 7.39 -0.90 14.24
C PHE A 174 8.22 -0.90 12.94
N GLU A 175 9.50 -1.23 13.02
CA GLU A 175 10.36 -1.39 11.84
C GLU A 175 9.88 -2.54 10.95
N LYS A 176 9.57 -3.70 11.54
CA LYS A 176 8.99 -4.85 10.82
C LYS A 176 7.63 -4.52 10.18
N LEU A 177 6.78 -3.76 10.88
CA LEU A 177 5.54 -3.25 10.29
C LEU A 177 5.81 -2.32 9.10
N SER A 178 6.76 -1.40 9.24
CA SER A 178 7.11 -0.48 8.16
C SER A 178 7.65 -1.22 6.93
N GLU A 179 8.48 -2.25 7.11
CA GLU A 179 9.03 -3.05 6.02
C GLU A 179 8.01 -3.96 5.35
N SER A 180 7.13 -4.60 6.13
CA SER A 180 6.06 -5.45 5.61
C SER A 180 5.04 -4.63 4.79
N VAL A 181 4.65 -3.44 5.26
CA VAL A 181 3.78 -2.53 4.50
C VAL A 181 4.45 -2.03 3.22
N LYS A 182 5.75 -1.71 3.26
CA LYS A 182 6.51 -1.33 2.06
C LYS A 182 6.56 -2.47 1.04
N SER A 183 6.76 -3.70 1.50
CA SER A 183 6.77 -4.90 0.65
C SER A 183 5.40 -5.16 0.03
N LEU A 184 4.33 -5.03 0.82
CA LEU A 184 2.95 -5.12 0.33
C LEU A 184 2.65 -4.06 -0.73
N LEU A 185 3.08 -2.81 -0.53
CA LEU A 185 2.88 -1.74 -1.51
C LEU A 185 3.63 -2.03 -2.82
N LYS A 186 4.85 -2.57 -2.74
CA LYS A 186 5.63 -2.97 -3.92
C LYS A 186 4.90 -4.07 -4.70
N ALA A 187 4.44 -5.12 -4.03
CA ALA A 187 3.68 -6.21 -4.65
C ALA A 187 2.38 -5.71 -5.30
N ALA A 188 1.67 -4.79 -4.64
CA ALA A 188 0.47 -4.16 -5.20
C ALA A 188 0.76 -3.37 -6.48
N GLN A 189 1.87 -2.62 -6.50
CA GLN A 189 2.30 -1.86 -7.69
C GLN A 189 2.72 -2.79 -8.84
N GLU A 190 3.36 -3.92 -8.54
CA GLU A 190 3.71 -4.95 -9.52
C GLU A 190 2.45 -5.59 -10.12
N ALA A 191 1.46 -5.96 -9.30
CA ALA A 191 0.17 -6.49 -9.77
C ALA A 191 -0.59 -5.51 -10.68
N LEU A 192 -0.59 -4.22 -10.33
CA LEU A 192 -1.15 -3.17 -11.19
C LEU A 192 -0.37 -3.02 -12.49
N THR A 193 0.96 -3.04 -12.44
CA THR A 193 1.82 -2.94 -13.63
C THR A 193 1.58 -4.10 -14.57
N ASN A 194 1.50 -5.33 -14.05
CA ASN A 194 1.19 -6.53 -14.84
C ASN A 194 -0.19 -6.41 -15.51
N SER A 195 -1.21 -5.96 -14.77
CA SER A 195 -2.55 -5.74 -15.32
C SER A 195 -2.56 -4.72 -16.47
N VAL A 196 -1.70 -3.70 -16.40
CA VAL A 196 -1.55 -2.70 -17.47
C VAL A 196 -0.80 -3.27 -18.68
N GLU A 197 0.23 -4.09 -18.48
CA GLU A 197 0.97 -4.71 -19.58
C GLU A 197 0.17 -5.79 -20.33
N GLU A 198 -0.85 -6.40 -19.70
CA GLU A 198 -1.82 -7.27 -20.40
C GLU A 198 -2.52 -6.54 -21.57
N LEU A 199 -2.64 -5.21 -21.54
CA LEU A 199 -3.20 -4.42 -22.66
C LEU A 199 -2.41 -4.54 -23.96
N LYS A 200 -1.11 -4.87 -23.87
CA LYS A 200 -0.20 -4.97 -25.02
C LYS A 200 0.10 -6.42 -25.40
N SER A 201 -0.42 -7.38 -24.64
CA SER A 201 -0.12 -8.80 -24.83
C SER A 201 -1.12 -9.44 -25.81
N PRO A 202 -0.66 -10.31 -26.74
CA PRO A 202 -1.57 -11.09 -27.57
C PRO A 202 -2.43 -12.01 -26.69
N VAL A 203 -3.66 -12.30 -27.11
CA VAL A 203 -4.54 -13.21 -26.36
C VAL A 203 -3.89 -14.59 -26.26
N VAL A 204 -3.73 -15.06 -25.03
CA VAL A 204 -3.40 -16.45 -24.78
C VAL A 204 -4.65 -17.26 -25.18
N ALA A 205 -4.59 -17.92 -26.33
CA ALA A 205 -5.63 -18.86 -26.74
C ALA A 205 -5.72 -19.97 -25.67
N GLU A 206 -6.91 -20.20 -25.12
CA GLU A 206 -7.14 -21.37 -24.27
C GLU A 206 -6.84 -22.63 -25.09
N SER A 207 -5.92 -23.46 -24.60
CA SER A 207 -5.64 -24.77 -25.19
C SER A 207 -6.94 -25.57 -25.25
N PRO A 208 -7.33 -26.13 -26.42
CA PRO A 208 -8.59 -26.83 -26.55
C PRO A 208 -8.65 -28.01 -25.57
N LYS A 209 -9.73 -28.07 -24.78
CA LYS A 209 -10.02 -29.23 -23.93
C LYS A 209 -10.14 -30.47 -24.84
N LYS A 210 -9.26 -31.44 -24.60
CA LYS A 210 -9.24 -32.71 -25.32
C LYS A 210 -10.56 -33.47 -25.05
N PRO A 211 -11.18 -34.10 -26.07
CA PRO A 211 -12.48 -34.76 -25.98
C PRO A 211 -12.54 -35.89 -24.96
#